data_AF-A0A836VTK0-F1
#
_entry.id   AF-A0A836VTK0-F1
#
_cell.length_a   1.000
_cell.length_b   1.000
_cell.length_c   1.000
_cell.angle_alpha   90.00
_cell.angle_beta   90.00
_cell.angle_gamma   90.00
#
_symmetry.space_group_name_H-M   'P 1'
#
loop_
_entity.id
_entity.type
_entity.pdbx_description
1 polymer ?
#
loop_
_entity_poly.entity_id
_entity_poly.type
_entity_poly.pdbx_seq_one_letter_code
_entity_poly.pdbx_strand_id
1 'polypeptide(L)'
;MRDRPGQPVQSGGAGASAGPVRAQPALDMDWVRGEFPVLSRTVHDGVPLVYLDNAATSQKPQCVIDVLSEYYRSHVANVHRGIHTLAEEATEAYEGARARVAELLNSPEPNCIVFTRGTTDAINLVAWSWARTNLRAGQVIVATRMEHHSNLLPWQQVAQLTGARFELVPLTADGRLQLEALERILRCCEVRLVAVTAVSNVLGTVNPIER
;
A
#
# COMPACT_ATOMS: atom_id res chain seq x y z
N MET A 1 -17.04 72.70 -21.80
CA MET A 1 -15.87 72.55 -20.92
C MET A 1 -15.36 71.13 -21.13
N ARG A 2 -14.11 70.99 -21.57
CA ARG A 2 -13.48 69.73 -22.02
C ARG A 2 -13.38 68.74 -20.85
N ASP A 3 -13.54 67.44 -21.11
CA ASP A 3 -12.64 66.40 -20.59
C ASP A 3 -12.88 65.02 -21.24
N ARG A 4 -11.77 64.29 -21.44
CA ARG A 4 -11.63 63.01 -22.15
C ARG A 4 -12.15 61.81 -21.33
N PRO A 5 -12.51 60.72 -22.02
CA PRO A 5 -12.02 59.38 -21.66
C PRO A 5 -11.38 58.72 -22.91
N GLY A 6 -10.25 58.02 -22.88
CA GLY A 6 -9.79 57.03 -21.91
C GLY A 6 -9.65 55.71 -22.67
N GLN A 7 -8.44 55.36 -23.12
CA GLN A 7 -8.13 54.11 -23.83
C GLN A 7 -8.46 52.88 -22.97
N PRO A 8 -8.88 51.76 -23.56
CA PRO A 8 -9.10 50.52 -22.83
C PRO A 8 -7.77 49.90 -22.39
N VAL A 9 -7.64 49.65 -21.09
CA VAL A 9 -6.57 48.87 -20.48
C VAL A 9 -6.80 47.39 -20.82
N GLN A 10 -5.84 46.78 -21.51
CA GLN A 10 -5.77 45.34 -21.71
C GLN A 10 -5.39 44.67 -20.38
N SER A 11 -6.27 43.83 -19.83
CA SER A 11 -5.92 42.92 -18.74
C SER A 11 -5.36 41.63 -19.33
N GLY A 12 -4.03 41.50 -19.31
CA GLY A 12 -3.32 40.26 -19.60
C GLY A 12 -3.54 39.24 -18.48
N GLY A 13 -4.23 38.15 -18.79
CA GLY A 13 -4.17 36.91 -18.04
C GLY A 13 -3.34 35.91 -18.86
N ALA A 14 -2.06 35.77 -18.54
CA ALA A 14 -1.22 34.74 -19.12
C ALA A 14 -1.72 33.37 -18.64
N GLY A 15 -2.49 32.69 -19.49
CA GLY A 15 -2.78 31.28 -19.32
C GLY A 15 -1.46 30.52 -19.37
N ALA A 16 -1.06 29.93 -18.25
CA ALA A 16 0.03 28.97 -18.23
C ALA A 16 -0.36 27.80 -19.13
N SER A 17 0.17 27.80 -20.36
CA SER A 17 0.04 26.68 -21.28
C SER A 17 0.69 25.47 -20.63
N ALA A 18 -0.13 24.48 -20.24
CA ALA A 18 0.38 23.16 -19.93
C ALA A 18 1.16 22.69 -21.16
N GLY A 19 2.49 22.57 -21.01
CA GLY A 19 3.34 22.04 -22.06
C GLY A 19 2.86 20.64 -22.47
N PRO A 20 3.17 20.19 -23.69
CA PRO A 20 2.75 18.89 -24.16
C PRO A 20 3.24 17.81 -23.19
N VAL A 21 2.30 17.09 -22.57
CA VAL A 21 2.61 15.87 -21.83
C VAL A 21 3.31 14.95 -22.83
N ARG A 22 4.61 14.71 -22.63
CA ARG A 22 5.35 13.74 -23.44
C ARG A 22 4.58 12.43 -23.37
N ALA A 23 4.06 11.96 -24.50
CA ALA A 23 3.45 10.65 -24.59
C ALA A 23 4.49 9.64 -24.12
N GLN A 24 4.24 9.02 -22.97
CA GLN A 24 5.03 7.87 -22.56
C GLN A 24 4.87 6.80 -23.65
N PRO A 25 5.95 6.11 -24.06
CA PRO A 25 5.82 5.01 -24.99
C PRO A 25 4.80 4.01 -24.43
N ALA A 26 3.92 3.51 -25.30
CA ALA A 26 2.93 2.53 -24.90
C ALA A 26 3.64 1.30 -24.33
N LEU A 27 3.15 0.78 -23.21
CA LEU A 27 3.68 -0.43 -22.60
C LEU A 27 3.46 -1.62 -23.54
N ASP A 28 4.52 -2.37 -23.84
CA ASP A 28 4.45 -3.58 -24.67
C ASP A 28 3.82 -4.73 -23.86
N MET A 29 2.52 -4.92 -24.05
CA MET A 29 1.75 -5.93 -23.33
C MET A 29 2.10 -7.36 -23.74
N ASP A 30 2.56 -7.58 -24.98
CA ASP A 30 2.93 -8.92 -25.44
C ASP A 30 4.23 -9.36 -24.78
N TRP A 31 5.20 -8.44 -24.69
CA TRP A 31 6.41 -8.66 -23.90
C TRP A 31 6.07 -8.91 -22.43
N VAL A 32 5.27 -8.03 -21.79
CA VAL A 32 4.90 -8.20 -20.37
C VAL A 32 4.22 -9.55 -20.13
N ARG A 33 3.30 -9.99 -20.99
CA ARG A 33 2.64 -11.30 -20.86
C ARG A 33 3.60 -12.46 -21.05
N GLY A 34 4.58 -12.32 -21.94
CA GLY A 34 5.65 -13.30 -22.16
C GLY A 34 6.48 -13.58 -20.92
N GLU A 35 6.63 -12.59 -20.04
CA GLU A 35 7.37 -12.73 -18.77
C GLU A 35 6.64 -13.58 -17.72
N PHE A 36 5.35 -13.94 -17.90
CA PHE A 36 4.58 -14.76 -16.95
C PHE A 36 4.25 -16.14 -17.54
N PRO A 37 5.08 -17.17 -17.28
CA PRO A 37 4.95 -18.47 -17.94
C PRO A 37 3.56 -19.10 -17.81
N VAL A 38 2.92 -18.93 -16.66
CA VAL A 38 1.60 -19.48 -16.36
C VAL A 38 0.50 -18.99 -17.31
N LEU A 39 0.63 -17.79 -17.88
CA LEU A 39 -0.37 -17.20 -18.76
C LEU A 39 -0.39 -17.82 -20.16
N SER A 40 0.63 -18.58 -20.53
CA SER A 40 0.68 -19.36 -21.77
C SER A 40 -0.09 -20.69 -21.69
N ARG A 41 -0.54 -21.07 -20.48
CA ARG A 41 -1.24 -22.34 -20.26
C ARG A 41 -2.66 -22.31 -20.81
N THR A 42 -3.13 -23.49 -21.19
CA THR A 42 -4.55 -23.78 -21.37
C THR A 42 -5.15 -24.43 -20.13
N VAL A 43 -6.41 -24.13 -19.86
CA VAL A 43 -7.27 -24.72 -18.82
C VAL A 43 -8.51 -25.30 -19.49
N HIS A 44 -9.24 -26.21 -18.82
CA HIS A 44 -10.52 -26.79 -19.28
C HIS A 44 -10.60 -27.12 -20.78
N ASP A 45 -10.24 -28.34 -21.16
CA ASP A 45 -10.37 -28.82 -22.54
C ASP A 45 -9.70 -27.93 -23.62
N GLY A 46 -8.58 -27.29 -23.26
CA GLY A 46 -7.74 -26.53 -24.21
C GLY A 46 -8.04 -25.03 -24.32
N VAL A 47 -8.91 -24.47 -23.47
CA VAL A 47 -9.22 -23.04 -23.45
C VAL A 47 -8.03 -22.23 -22.91
N PRO A 48 -7.58 -21.14 -23.57
CA PRO A 48 -6.50 -20.28 -23.04
C PRO A 48 -6.86 -19.69 -21.66
N LEU A 49 -5.89 -19.65 -20.74
CA LEU A 49 -6.10 -19.09 -19.41
C LEU A 49 -6.36 -17.57 -19.48
N VAL A 50 -7.48 -17.14 -18.88
CA VAL A 50 -7.78 -15.73 -18.58
C VAL A 50 -7.89 -15.58 -17.06
N TYR A 51 -6.82 -15.10 -16.42
CA TYR A 51 -6.73 -14.98 -14.96
C TYR A 51 -7.15 -13.58 -14.49
N LEU A 52 -8.33 -13.48 -13.87
CA LEU A 52 -8.93 -12.22 -13.38
C LEU A 52 -9.04 -12.16 -11.84
N ASP A 53 -8.17 -12.88 -11.13
CA ASP A 53 -8.18 -12.97 -9.66
C ASP A 53 -6.88 -12.40 -9.03
N ASN A 54 -6.31 -11.36 -9.66
CA ASN A 54 -5.05 -10.76 -9.22
C ASN A 54 -5.14 -10.06 -7.85
N ALA A 55 -6.35 -9.64 -7.44
CA ALA A 55 -6.60 -9.02 -6.14
C ALA A 55 -6.45 -10.03 -4.98
N ALA A 56 -6.63 -11.33 -5.24
CA ALA A 56 -6.35 -12.38 -4.27
C ALA A 56 -4.86 -12.76 -4.26
N THR A 57 -4.28 -13.06 -5.43
CA THR A 57 -2.83 -13.25 -5.59
C THR A 57 -2.40 -13.01 -7.04
N SER A 58 -1.25 -12.37 -7.23
CA SER A 58 -0.68 -12.16 -8.56
C SER A 58 0.13 -13.36 -9.04
N GLN A 59 0.22 -13.50 -10.35
CA GLN A 59 1.19 -14.41 -10.97
C GLN A 59 2.61 -13.84 -10.85
N LYS A 60 3.62 -14.70 -10.99
CA LYS A 60 5.03 -14.34 -10.76
C LYS A 60 5.75 -14.33 -12.11
N PRO A 61 6.49 -13.27 -12.45
CA PRO A 61 7.27 -13.25 -13.67
C PRO A 61 8.48 -14.18 -13.56
N GLN A 62 9.05 -14.57 -14.70
CA GLN A 62 10.16 -15.53 -14.79
C GLN A 62 11.37 -15.09 -13.96
N CYS A 63 11.71 -13.80 -13.99
CA CYS A 63 12.83 -13.26 -13.22
C CYS A 63 12.71 -13.48 -11.70
N VAL A 64 11.49 -13.45 -11.15
CA VAL A 64 11.25 -13.72 -9.72
C VAL A 64 11.42 -15.21 -9.42
N ILE A 65 10.96 -16.07 -10.32
CA ILE A 65 11.10 -17.54 -10.21
C ILE A 65 12.58 -17.94 -10.27
N ASP A 66 13.34 -17.32 -11.18
CA ASP A 66 14.75 -17.60 -11.39
C ASP A 66 15.60 -17.20 -10.19
N VAL A 67 15.40 -15.99 -9.65
CA VAL A 67 16.13 -15.52 -8.46
C VAL A 67 15.86 -16.41 -7.25
N LEU A 68 14.61 -16.85 -7.05
CA LEU A 68 14.29 -17.77 -5.96
C LEU A 68 14.94 -19.14 -6.16
N SER A 69 14.89 -19.66 -7.38
CA SER A 69 15.50 -20.94 -7.73
C SER A 69 17.01 -20.92 -7.58
N GLU A 70 17.66 -19.83 -8.00
CA GLU A 70 19.10 -19.63 -7.88
C GLU A 70 19.53 -19.52 -6.43
N TYR A 71 18.83 -18.72 -5.61
CA TYR A 71 19.09 -18.63 -4.18
C TYR A 71 19.10 -20.01 -3.53
N TYR A 72 18.09 -20.85 -3.82
CA TYR A 72 18.00 -22.20 -3.26
C TYR A 72 19.06 -23.18 -3.78
N ARG A 73 19.57 -22.99 -4.99
CA ARG A 73 20.60 -23.86 -5.59
C ARG A 73 22.00 -23.50 -5.12
N SER A 74 22.27 -22.21 -4.90
CA SER A 74 23.64 -21.70 -4.82
C SER A 74 23.98 -20.97 -3.53
N HIS A 75 22.99 -20.38 -2.82
CA HIS A 75 23.27 -19.39 -1.75
C HIS A 75 22.61 -19.71 -0.39
N VAL A 76 21.99 -20.88 -0.20
CA VAL A 76 21.25 -21.17 1.02
C VAL A 76 22.16 -21.24 2.24
N ALA A 77 21.96 -20.31 3.17
CA ALA A 77 22.54 -20.34 4.50
C ALA A 77 21.67 -19.51 5.46
N ASN A 78 21.88 -19.70 6.77
CA ASN A 78 21.30 -18.81 7.77
C ASN A 78 21.96 -17.44 7.69
N VAL A 79 21.13 -16.40 7.59
CA VAL A 79 21.58 -15.00 7.59
C VAL A 79 22.12 -14.55 8.95
N HIS A 80 23.00 -13.55 8.95
CA HIS A 80 23.57 -12.84 10.09
C HIS A 80 24.45 -13.62 11.08
N ARG A 81 24.53 -14.95 11.01
CA ARG A 81 25.18 -15.77 12.05
C ARG A 81 26.37 -16.60 11.57
N GLY A 82 26.73 -16.50 10.29
CA GLY A 82 27.84 -17.25 9.71
C GLY A 82 28.98 -16.35 9.25
N ILE A 83 30.20 -16.87 9.35
CA ILE A 83 31.45 -16.26 8.86
C ILE A 83 31.95 -16.94 7.57
N HIS A 84 31.16 -17.86 7.02
CA HIS A 84 31.48 -18.58 5.80
C HIS A 84 30.81 -17.90 4.61
N THR A 85 31.39 -18.06 3.43
CA THR A 85 30.97 -17.39 2.19
C THR A 85 29.46 -17.45 1.94
N LEU A 86 28.84 -18.64 2.03
CA LEU A 86 27.40 -18.77 1.81
C LEU A 86 26.53 -17.95 2.79
N ALA A 87 26.96 -17.79 4.05
CA ALA A 87 26.22 -16.98 5.02
C ALA A 87 26.39 -15.48 4.76
N GLU A 88 27.56 -15.06 4.30
CA GLU A 88 27.80 -13.67 3.87
C GLU A 88 26.95 -13.33 2.65
N GLU A 89 26.98 -14.18 1.61
CA GLU A 89 26.17 -14.02 0.39
C GLU A 89 24.67 -14.01 0.70
N ALA A 90 24.17 -14.93 1.53
CA ALA A 90 22.77 -14.96 1.94
C ALA A 90 22.36 -13.70 2.70
N THR A 91 23.24 -13.19 3.57
CA THR A 91 22.99 -11.97 4.36
C THR A 91 22.97 -10.74 3.45
N GLU A 92 23.91 -10.64 2.52
CA GLU A 92 23.97 -9.56 1.54
C GLU A 92 22.72 -9.54 0.66
N ALA A 93 22.28 -10.70 0.16
CA ALA A 93 21.06 -10.81 -0.63
C ALA A 93 19.81 -10.37 0.16
N TYR A 94 19.70 -10.79 1.42
CA TYR A 94 18.56 -10.47 2.29
C TYR A 94 18.51 -9.00 2.68
N GLU A 95 19.63 -8.41 3.13
CA GLU A 95 19.69 -6.98 3.45
C GLU A 95 19.62 -6.10 2.21
N GLY A 96 20.16 -6.56 1.07
CA GLY A 96 19.98 -5.93 -0.23
C GLY A 96 18.51 -5.90 -0.67
N ALA A 97 17.73 -6.96 -0.38
CA ALA A 97 16.29 -6.94 -0.58
C ALA A 97 15.59 -5.93 0.33
N ARG A 98 15.99 -5.82 1.61
CA ARG A 98 15.47 -4.80 2.53
C ARG A 98 15.71 -3.39 2.01
N ALA A 99 16.93 -3.09 1.55
CA ALA A 99 17.28 -1.78 1.01
C ALA A 99 16.45 -1.42 -0.22
N ARG A 100 16.23 -2.38 -1.14
CA ARG A 100 15.37 -2.17 -2.33
C ARG A 100 13.91 -1.91 -1.96
N VAL A 101 13.37 -2.61 -0.95
CA VAL A 101 12.01 -2.35 -0.45
C VAL A 101 11.92 -0.97 0.20
N ALA A 102 12.94 -0.57 0.95
CA ALA A 102 13.01 0.75 1.56
C ALA A 102 12.99 1.85 0.49
N GLU A 103 13.79 1.71 -0.57
CA GLU A 103 13.80 2.64 -1.71
C GLU A 103 12.43 2.69 -2.42
N LEU A 104 11.84 1.52 -2.72
CA LEU A 104 10.53 1.42 -3.37
C LEU A 104 9.43 2.16 -2.59
N LEU A 105 9.46 2.05 -1.26
CA LEU A 105 8.49 2.68 -0.36
C LEU A 105 8.90 4.09 0.09
N ASN A 106 10.00 4.63 -0.44
CA ASN A 106 10.58 5.92 -0.03
C ASN A 106 10.77 6.03 1.50
N SER A 107 11.22 4.94 2.13
CA SER A 107 11.56 4.87 3.55
C SER A 107 12.86 5.64 3.82
N PRO A 108 12.96 6.37 4.95
CA PRO A 108 14.17 7.15 5.27
C PRO A 108 15.42 6.27 5.46
N GLU A 109 15.25 5.04 5.94
CA GLU A 109 16.33 4.06 6.06
C GLU A 109 15.81 2.61 5.92
N PRO A 110 16.68 1.63 5.58
CA PRO A 110 16.31 0.22 5.50
C PRO A 110 15.80 -0.37 6.83
N ASN A 111 16.30 0.11 7.97
CA ASN A 111 15.94 -0.40 9.29
C ASN A 111 14.48 -0.12 9.68
N CYS A 112 13.77 0.77 8.98
CA CYS A 112 12.34 0.96 9.15
C CYS A 112 11.50 -0.16 8.50
N ILE A 113 12.10 -1.02 7.67
CA ILE A 113 11.43 -2.12 6.98
C ILE A 113 11.56 -3.40 7.82
N VAL A 114 10.43 -3.87 8.35
CA VAL A 114 10.32 -5.16 9.05
C VAL A 114 9.70 -6.20 8.12
N PHE A 115 10.45 -7.25 7.79
CA PHE A 115 9.91 -8.38 7.03
C PHE A 115 9.00 -9.22 7.92
N THR A 116 7.80 -9.50 7.40
CA THR A 116 6.81 -10.40 8.00
C THR A 116 6.29 -11.34 6.91
N ARG A 117 5.49 -12.34 7.28
CA ARG A 117 4.91 -13.28 6.32
C ARG A 117 3.89 -12.62 5.36
N GLY A 118 3.38 -11.44 5.71
CA GLY A 118 2.43 -10.68 4.91
C GLY A 118 1.71 -9.61 5.72
N THR A 119 0.82 -8.86 5.07
CA THR A 119 0.12 -7.70 5.65
C THR A 119 -0.62 -8.03 6.95
N THR A 120 -1.23 -9.22 7.06
CA THR A 120 -1.92 -9.64 8.29
C THR A 120 -0.97 -9.72 9.49
N ASP A 121 0.22 -10.31 9.31
CA ASP A 121 1.20 -10.45 10.39
C ASP A 121 1.84 -9.09 10.71
N ALA A 122 2.06 -8.22 9.71
CA ALA A 122 2.54 -6.84 9.91
C ALA A 122 1.57 -5.99 10.75
N ILE A 123 0.27 -6.05 10.45
CA ILE A 123 -0.75 -5.34 11.23
C ILE A 123 -0.82 -5.89 12.66
N ASN A 124 -0.77 -7.22 12.81
CA ASN A 124 -0.74 -7.86 14.13
C ASN A 124 0.50 -7.46 14.94
N LEU A 125 1.68 -7.33 14.30
CA LEU A 125 2.88 -6.83 14.95
C LEU A 125 2.61 -5.48 15.62
N VAL A 126 2.03 -4.52 14.88
CA VAL A 126 1.68 -3.19 15.42
C VAL A 126 0.62 -3.28 16.51
N ALA A 127 -0.45 -4.07 16.29
CA ALA A 127 -1.53 -4.24 17.25
C ALA A 127 -1.03 -4.78 18.61
N TRP A 128 -0.24 -5.85 18.58
CA TRP A 128 0.19 -6.57 19.78
C TRP A 128 1.39 -5.93 20.48
N SER A 129 2.32 -5.30 19.74
CA SER A 129 3.50 -4.66 20.32
C SER A 129 3.20 -3.23 20.79
N TRP A 130 2.61 -2.41 19.92
CA TRP A 130 2.41 -1.00 20.16
C TRP A 130 1.02 -0.72 20.74
N ALA A 131 -0.05 -1.09 20.02
CA ALA A 131 -1.40 -0.64 20.37
C ALA A 131 -1.84 -1.20 21.73
N ARG A 132 -1.64 -2.49 21.98
CA ARG A 132 -1.94 -3.12 23.28
C ARG A 132 -1.23 -2.45 24.47
N THR A 133 0.01 -1.99 24.26
CA THR A 133 0.85 -1.41 25.32
C THR A 133 0.58 0.08 25.53
N ASN A 134 0.11 0.79 24.49
CA ASN A 134 -0.02 2.25 24.49
C ASN A 134 -1.47 2.75 24.61
N LEU A 135 -2.46 1.93 24.26
CA LEU A 135 -3.87 2.30 24.37
C LEU A 135 -4.41 2.09 25.79
N ARG A 136 -5.36 2.93 26.16
CA ARG A 136 -5.98 2.98 27.49
C ARG A 136 -7.50 3.06 27.36
N ALA A 137 -8.18 2.76 28.46
CA ALA A 137 -9.63 2.89 28.54
C ALA A 137 -10.09 4.32 28.16
N GLY A 138 -11.13 4.41 27.33
CA GLY A 138 -11.68 5.68 26.86
C GLY A 138 -11.02 6.29 25.62
N GLN A 139 -9.80 5.87 25.26
CA GLN A 139 -9.17 6.25 23.99
C GLN A 139 -9.82 5.54 22.80
N VAL A 140 -9.64 6.07 21.60
CA VAL A 140 -10.34 5.59 20.40
C VAL A 140 -9.37 5.09 19.33
N ILE A 141 -9.68 3.91 18.79
CA ILE A 141 -9.16 3.40 17.52
C ILE A 141 -10.23 3.62 16.45
N VAL A 142 -9.85 4.20 15.33
CA VAL A 142 -10.74 4.42 14.19
C VAL A 142 -10.33 3.51 13.03
N ALA A 143 -11.30 2.84 12.43
CA ALA A 143 -11.14 2.12 11.16
C ALA A 143 -12.29 2.47 10.22
N THR A 144 -12.32 1.91 9.01
CA THR A 144 -13.39 2.16 8.02
C THR A 144 -14.28 0.94 7.84
N ARG A 145 -15.48 1.15 7.30
CA ARG A 145 -16.37 0.03 6.93
C ARG A 145 -15.90 -0.77 5.71
N MET A 146 -14.85 -0.33 5.01
CA MET A 146 -14.29 -1.03 3.84
C MET A 146 -12.99 -1.78 4.15
N GLU A 147 -12.62 -1.92 5.42
CA GLU A 147 -11.39 -2.62 5.80
C GLU A 147 -11.45 -4.12 5.48
N HIS A 148 -10.33 -4.66 5.02
CA HIS A 148 -10.11 -6.10 5.03
C HIS A 148 -10.07 -6.60 6.49
N HIS A 149 -10.50 -7.84 6.74
CA HIS A 149 -10.54 -8.40 8.11
C HIS A 149 -9.18 -8.33 8.83
N SER A 150 -8.07 -8.47 8.10
CA SER A 150 -6.72 -8.30 8.63
C SER A 150 -6.45 -6.91 9.23
N ASN A 151 -7.10 -5.87 8.72
CA ASN A 151 -7.04 -4.50 9.22
C ASN A 151 -8.25 -4.11 10.07
N LEU A 152 -8.97 -5.09 10.63
CA LEU A 152 -10.16 -4.88 11.44
C LEU A 152 -10.08 -5.65 12.77
N LEU A 153 -9.90 -6.97 12.68
CA LEU A 153 -9.97 -7.87 13.83
C LEU A 153 -8.88 -7.59 14.89
N PRO A 154 -7.61 -7.32 14.54
CA PRO A 154 -6.59 -7.05 15.56
C PRO A 154 -6.92 -5.82 16.41
N TRP A 155 -7.51 -4.79 15.79
CA TRP A 155 -7.90 -3.56 16.48
C TRP A 155 -9.08 -3.77 17.42
N GLN A 156 -10.07 -4.55 17.01
CA GLN A 156 -11.18 -4.94 17.89
C GLN A 156 -10.69 -5.72 19.12
N GLN A 157 -9.76 -6.65 18.92
CA GLN A 157 -9.16 -7.42 20.02
C GLN A 157 -8.38 -6.52 20.98
N VAL A 158 -7.55 -5.62 20.46
CA VAL A 158 -6.80 -4.66 21.29
C VAL A 158 -7.74 -3.71 22.04
N ALA A 159 -8.80 -3.23 21.40
CA ALA A 159 -9.81 -2.39 22.04
C ALA A 159 -10.46 -3.11 23.24
N GLN A 160 -10.86 -4.37 23.07
CA GLN A 160 -11.41 -5.19 24.14
C GLN A 160 -10.42 -5.38 25.31
N LEU A 161 -9.13 -5.61 25.01
CA LEU A 161 -8.11 -5.86 26.04
C LEU A 161 -7.72 -4.60 26.82
N THR A 162 -7.75 -3.43 26.18
CA THR A 162 -7.28 -2.16 26.76
C THR A 162 -8.41 -1.30 27.31
N GLY A 163 -9.66 -1.64 27.00
CA GLY A 163 -10.83 -0.79 27.26
C GLY A 163 -10.96 0.40 26.31
N ALA A 164 -10.12 0.48 25.27
CA ALA A 164 -10.28 1.48 24.22
C ALA A 164 -11.58 1.23 23.44
N ARG A 165 -12.13 2.28 22.84
CA ARG A 165 -13.27 2.20 21.92
C ARG A 165 -12.78 1.93 20.52
N PHE A 166 -13.62 1.24 19.75
CA PHE A 166 -13.39 0.96 18.35
C PHE A 166 -14.52 1.57 17.52
N GLU A 167 -14.18 2.51 16.64
CA GLU A 167 -15.13 3.27 15.83
C GLU A 167 -14.94 3.00 14.34
N LEU A 168 -16.05 2.92 13.60
CA LEU A 168 -16.05 2.68 12.16
C LEU A 168 -16.57 3.88 11.40
N VAL A 169 -15.73 4.43 10.52
CA VAL A 169 -16.11 5.47 9.57
C VAL A 169 -17.05 4.84 8.54
N PRO A 170 -18.29 5.36 8.41
CA PRO A 170 -19.25 4.89 7.43
C PRO A 170 -18.85 5.27 5.99
N LEU A 171 -19.50 4.61 5.03
CA LEU A 171 -19.33 4.89 3.61
C LEU A 171 -20.51 5.68 3.08
N THR A 172 -20.26 6.50 2.06
CA THR A 172 -21.28 7.08 1.20
C THR A 172 -21.91 6.01 0.30
N ALA A 173 -23.04 6.33 -0.34
CA ALA A 173 -23.73 5.40 -1.25
C ALA A 173 -22.89 5.01 -2.49
N ASP A 174 -21.96 5.87 -2.90
CA ASP A 174 -21.01 5.64 -3.98
C ASP A 174 -19.69 4.95 -3.53
N GLY A 175 -19.65 4.42 -2.30
CA GLY A 175 -18.54 3.60 -1.82
C GLY A 175 -17.29 4.38 -1.41
N ARG A 176 -17.43 5.68 -1.09
CA ARG A 176 -16.35 6.54 -0.57
C ARG A 176 -16.45 6.70 0.94
N LEU A 177 -15.39 7.15 1.58
CA LEU A 177 -15.40 7.47 3.01
C LEU A 177 -16.23 8.72 3.29
N GLN A 178 -17.07 8.68 4.32
CA GLN A 178 -17.72 9.89 4.86
C GLN A 178 -16.71 10.66 5.72
N LEU A 179 -15.90 11.51 5.08
CA LEU A 179 -14.81 12.24 5.73
C LEU A 179 -15.31 13.15 6.85
N GLU A 180 -16.52 13.71 6.72
CA GLU A 180 -17.14 14.55 7.77
C GLU A 180 -17.41 13.74 9.05
N ALA A 181 -17.71 12.45 8.92
CA ALA A 181 -17.87 11.57 10.07
C ALA A 181 -16.53 11.29 10.75
N LEU A 182 -15.46 11.09 9.98
CA LEU A 182 -14.09 10.95 10.51
C LEU A 182 -13.66 12.23 11.23
N GLU A 183 -13.82 13.40 10.61
CA GLU A 183 -13.50 14.69 11.23
C GLU A 183 -14.22 14.90 12.55
N ARG A 184 -15.51 14.54 12.62
CA ARG A 184 -16.28 14.63 13.87
C ARG A 184 -15.69 13.74 14.96
N ILE A 185 -15.34 12.49 14.63
CA ILE A 185 -14.70 11.56 15.59
C ILE A 185 -13.36 12.13 16.09
N LEU A 186 -12.52 12.62 15.17
CA LEU A 186 -11.22 13.23 15.52
C LEU A 186 -11.36 14.45 16.43
N ARG A 187 -12.42 15.26 16.26
CA ARG A 187 -12.67 16.44 17.10
C ARG A 187 -13.25 16.11 18.48
N CYS A 188 -14.07 15.06 18.60
CA CYS A 188 -14.80 14.77 19.84
C CYS A 188 -14.21 13.65 20.69
N CYS A 189 -13.17 12.97 20.23
CA CYS A 189 -12.61 11.80 20.89
C CYS A 189 -11.09 11.88 21.01
N GLU A 190 -10.54 11.23 22.04
CA GLU A 190 -9.09 11.03 22.15
C GLU A 190 -8.66 9.88 21.22
N VAL A 191 -8.57 10.19 19.92
CA VAL A 191 -8.14 9.22 18.91
C VAL A 191 -6.64 9.01 19.00
N ARG A 192 -6.22 7.75 19.06
CA ARG A 192 -4.81 7.34 19.18
C ARG A 192 -4.31 6.55 17.97
N LEU A 193 -5.22 5.99 17.18
CA LEU A 193 -4.90 5.24 15.98
C LEU A 193 -6.01 5.39 14.95
N VAL A 194 -5.62 5.64 13.70
CA VAL A 194 -6.49 5.60 12.52
C VAL A 194 -5.92 4.53 11.59
N ALA A 195 -6.64 3.42 11.41
CA ALA A 195 -6.25 2.30 10.57
C ALA A 195 -7.15 2.24 9.34
N VAL A 196 -6.61 2.59 8.18
CA VAL A 196 -7.37 2.77 6.94
C VAL A 196 -6.70 2.02 5.78
N THR A 197 -7.49 1.45 4.88
CA THR A 197 -6.96 0.93 3.62
C THR A 197 -6.63 2.08 2.65
N ALA A 198 -5.53 1.96 1.92
CA ALA A 198 -5.20 2.88 0.83
C ALA A 198 -6.13 2.70 -0.37
N VAL A 199 -6.43 1.44 -0.72
CA VAL A 199 -7.36 1.07 -1.80
C VAL A 199 -8.24 -0.09 -1.31
N SER A 200 -9.55 0.02 -1.48
CA SER A 200 -10.46 -1.09 -1.15
C SER A 200 -10.24 -2.28 -2.08
N ASN A 201 -10.02 -3.47 -1.52
CA ASN A 201 -9.89 -4.70 -2.30
C ASN A 201 -11.22 -5.20 -2.89
N VAL A 202 -12.35 -4.62 -2.48
CA VAL A 202 -13.69 -4.95 -2.99
C VAL A 202 -14.20 -3.85 -3.91
N LEU A 203 -14.16 -2.60 -3.47
CA LEU A 203 -14.74 -1.48 -4.21
C LEU A 203 -13.77 -0.85 -5.21
N GLY A 204 -12.47 -1.08 -5.07
CA GLY A 204 -11.44 -0.38 -5.84
C GLY A 204 -11.30 1.12 -5.48
N THR A 205 -12.05 1.61 -4.49
CA THR A 205 -12.00 3.00 -4.02
C THR A 205 -10.60 3.33 -3.50
N VAL A 206 -9.97 4.36 -4.07
CA VAL A 206 -8.71 4.94 -3.58
C VAL A 206 -9.03 5.99 -2.54
N ASN A 207 -8.49 5.84 -1.33
CA ASN A 207 -8.74 6.75 -0.22
C ASN A 207 -7.71 7.89 -0.15
N PRO A 208 -8.09 9.10 0.28
CA PRO A 208 -7.19 10.25 0.35
C PRO A 208 -6.31 10.21 1.60
N ILE A 209 -5.28 9.35 1.61
CA ILE A 209 -4.43 9.09 2.80
C ILE A 209 -3.61 10.32 3.24
N GLU A 210 -3.28 11.24 2.34
CA GLU A 210 -2.50 12.44 2.65
C GLU A 210 -3.30 13.53 3.42
N ARG A 211 -4.63 13.39 3.52
CA ARG A 211 -5.51 14.34 4.21
C ARG A 211 -5.78 13.90 5.65
#